data_AF-A0AAW9WGQ9-F1
#
_entry.id   AF-A0AAW9WGQ9-F1
#
_cell.length_a   1.000
_cell.length_b   1.000
_cell.length_c   1.000
_cell.angle_alpha   90.00
_cell.angle_beta   90.00
_cell.angle_gamma   90.00
#
_symmetry.space_group_name_H-M   'P 1'
#
loop_
_entity.id
_entity.type
_entity.pdbx_description
1 polymer ?
#
loop_
_entity_poly.entity_id
_entity_poly.type
_entity_poly.pdbx_seq_one_letter_code
_entity_poly.pdbx_strand_id
1 'polypeptide(L)'
;MKKADIERLLFYYLCGNETAKEMSQGNNITYEEFDRITYILIELKFYNLLMEFWDEFYNQFQEDIDKSAEDFSDSFEREISRCEKWLYQFCKEAPTQELQGILKEIFDIS
;
A
#
# COMPACT_ATOMS: atom_id res chain seq x y z
N MET A 1 -0.90 16.69 -16.85
CA MET A 1 -0.50 15.78 -15.76
C MET A 1 -1.44 14.59 -15.82
N LYS A 2 -0.92 13.36 -15.94
CA LYS A 2 -1.77 12.16 -15.95
C LYS A 2 -2.35 11.98 -14.54
N LYS A 3 -3.50 11.32 -14.40
CA LYS A 3 -4.12 11.07 -13.07
C LYS A 3 -3.17 10.32 -12.13
N ALA A 4 -2.44 9.34 -12.65
CA ALA A 4 -1.44 8.59 -11.89
C ALA A 4 -0.30 9.48 -11.35
N ASP A 5 0.12 10.51 -12.10
CA ASP A 5 1.13 11.46 -11.62
C ASP A 5 0.63 12.25 -10.39
N ILE A 6 -0.66 12.62 -10.38
CA ILE A 6 -1.29 13.33 -9.26
C ILE A 6 -1.38 12.40 -8.05
N GLU A 7 -1.87 11.19 -8.25
CA GLU A 7 -1.99 10.18 -7.20
C GLU A 7 -0.63 9.83 -6.61
N ARG A 8 0.43 9.74 -7.44
CA ARG A 8 1.81 9.51 -7.00
C ARG A 8 2.32 10.65 -6.12
N LEU A 9 2.10 11.89 -6.54
CA LEU A 9 2.48 13.07 -5.74
C LEU A 9 1.73 13.11 -4.41
N LEU A 10 0.43 12.82 -4.41
CA LEU A 10 -0.37 12.74 -3.18
C LEU A 10 0.09 11.59 -2.28
N PHE A 11 0.39 10.42 -2.85
CA PHE A 11 0.88 9.27 -2.09
C PHE A 11 2.19 9.61 -1.38
N TYR A 12 3.17 10.17 -2.11
CA TYR A 12 4.44 10.61 -1.51
C TYR A 12 4.30 11.72 -0.48
N TYR A 13 3.27 12.55 -0.61
CA TYR A 13 2.97 13.57 0.39
C TYR A 13 2.36 12.97 1.68
N LEU A 14 1.55 11.92 1.54
CA LEU A 14 0.89 11.24 2.66
C LEU A 14 1.80 10.26 3.41
N CYS A 15 2.70 9.58 2.70
CA CYS A 15 3.51 8.52 3.27
C CYS A 15 4.78 9.03 3.97
N GLY A 16 5.30 8.24 4.91
CA GLY A 16 6.62 8.46 5.49
C GLY A 16 7.77 8.16 4.52
N ASN A 17 8.98 8.54 4.91
CA ASN A 17 10.20 8.35 4.10
C ASN A 17 10.47 6.88 3.72
N GLU A 18 10.03 5.92 4.53
CA GLU A 18 10.29 4.49 4.32
C GLU A 18 9.42 3.92 3.20
N THR A 19 8.10 4.09 3.27
CA THR A 19 7.17 3.70 2.21
C THR A 19 7.44 4.46 0.89
N ALA A 20 7.84 5.73 0.96
CA ALA A 20 8.26 6.49 -0.22
C ALA A 20 9.48 5.87 -0.90
N LYS A 21 10.43 5.37 -0.11
CA LYS A 21 11.66 4.76 -0.60
C LYS A 21 11.36 3.46 -1.35
N GLU A 22 10.50 2.59 -0.80
CA GLU A 22 10.09 1.34 -1.44
C GLU A 22 9.49 1.58 -2.83
N MET A 23 8.57 2.54 -2.94
CA MET A 23 7.97 2.96 -4.22
C MET A 23 8.97 3.53 -5.24
N SER A 24 10.18 3.88 -4.82
CA SER A 24 11.23 4.44 -5.68
C SER A 24 12.33 3.43 -6.04
N GLN A 25 12.29 2.23 -5.45
CA GLN A 25 13.35 1.23 -5.55
C GLN A 25 13.27 0.32 -6.79
N GLY A 26 12.24 0.47 -7.64
CA GLY A 26 12.00 -0.43 -8.77
C GLY A 26 11.94 -1.88 -8.28
N ASN A 27 12.55 -2.83 -9.00
CA ASN A 27 12.51 -4.30 -8.76
C ASN A 27 13.09 -4.81 -7.41
N ASN A 28 13.43 -3.94 -6.45
CA ASN A 28 14.09 -4.33 -5.19
C ASN A 28 13.14 -4.46 -3.99
N ILE A 29 11.83 -4.44 -4.21
CA ILE A 29 10.85 -4.67 -3.14
C ILE A 29 10.59 -6.18 -2.93
N THR A 30 10.10 -6.53 -1.76
CA THR A 30 9.61 -7.85 -1.38
C THR A 30 8.12 -8.00 -1.72
N TYR A 31 7.62 -9.24 -1.73
CA TYR A 31 6.18 -9.49 -1.92
C TYR A 31 5.34 -8.85 -0.82
N GLU A 32 5.80 -8.88 0.44
CA GLU A 32 5.09 -8.25 1.56
C GLU A 32 4.98 -6.73 1.38
N GLU A 33 6.03 -6.07 0.89
CA GLU A 33 6.00 -4.64 0.55
C GLU A 33 5.04 -4.37 -0.62
N PHE A 34 5.07 -5.21 -1.66
CA PHE A 34 4.13 -5.11 -2.79
C PHE A 34 2.66 -5.26 -2.35
N ASP A 35 2.34 -6.27 -1.55
CA ASP A 35 0.98 -6.55 -1.06
C ASP A 35 0.50 -5.40 -0.16
N ARG A 36 1.37 -4.96 0.76
CA ARG A 36 1.10 -3.81 1.64
C ARG A 36 0.81 -2.53 0.86
N ILE A 37 1.66 -2.17 -0.10
CA ILE A 37 1.48 -0.96 -0.91
C ILE A 37 0.21 -1.07 -1.75
N THR A 38 -0.04 -2.23 -2.37
CA THR A 38 -1.28 -2.51 -3.11
C THR A 38 -2.51 -2.25 -2.24
N TYR A 39 -2.53 -2.80 -1.02
CA TYR A 39 -3.63 -2.62 -0.09
C TYR A 39 -3.84 -1.14 0.28
N ILE A 40 -2.76 -0.41 0.61
CA ILE A 40 -2.85 1.03 0.95
C ILE A 40 -3.40 1.84 -0.24
N LEU A 41 -2.95 1.56 -1.47
CA LEU A 41 -3.44 2.26 -2.66
C LEU A 41 -4.92 2.01 -2.93
N ILE A 42 -5.41 0.79 -2.64
CA ILE A 42 -6.85 0.45 -2.71
C ILE A 42 -7.64 1.28 -1.70
N GLU A 43 -7.20 1.34 -0.45
CA GLU A 43 -7.87 2.10 0.62
C GLU A 43 -7.88 3.62 0.34
N LEU A 44 -6.79 4.16 -0.22
CA LEU A 44 -6.71 5.54 -0.70
C LEU A 44 -7.50 5.80 -1.99
N LYS A 45 -7.97 4.75 -2.66
CA LYS A 45 -8.67 4.81 -3.97
C LYS A 45 -7.81 5.39 -5.09
N PHE A 46 -6.49 5.21 -5.01
CA PHE A 46 -5.52 5.71 -5.98
C PHE A 46 -5.34 4.69 -7.12
N TYR A 47 -6.44 4.42 -7.84
CA TYR A 47 -6.49 3.33 -8.80
C TYR A 47 -5.62 3.54 -10.05
N ASN A 48 -5.34 4.79 -10.45
CA ASN A 48 -4.49 5.03 -11.61
C ASN A 48 -3.02 4.72 -11.28
N LEU A 49 -2.58 5.09 -10.07
CA LEU A 49 -1.28 4.73 -9.54
C LEU A 49 -1.18 3.22 -9.26
N LEU A 50 -2.23 2.62 -8.70
CA LEU A 50 -2.30 1.18 -8.45
C LEU A 50 -2.05 0.39 -9.73
N MET A 51 -2.68 0.78 -10.85
CA MET A 51 -2.48 0.11 -12.14
C MET A 51 -1.03 0.23 -12.64
N GLU A 52 -0.42 1.41 -12.56
CA GLU A 52 0.99 1.58 -12.95
C GLU A 52 1.93 0.75 -12.04
N PHE A 53 1.64 0.68 -10.75
CA PHE A 53 2.39 -0.13 -9.79
C PHE A 53 2.25 -1.63 -10.09
N TRP A 54 1.03 -2.11 -10.37
CA TRP A 54 0.80 -3.49 -10.75
C TRP A 54 1.47 -3.86 -12.07
N ASP A 55 1.40 -3.00 -13.09
CA ASP A 55 2.07 -3.24 -14.38
C ASP A 55 3.60 -3.37 -14.21
N GLU A 56 4.19 -2.66 -13.25
CA GLU A 56 5.63 -2.72 -12.95
C GLU A 56 6.01 -4.03 -12.25
N PHE A 57 5.23 -4.47 -11.26
CA PHE A 57 5.63 -5.54 -10.33
C PHE A 57 4.93 -6.89 -10.52
N TYR A 58 3.84 -6.95 -11.29
CA TYR A 58 3.02 -8.17 -11.42
C TYR A 58 3.85 -9.38 -11.87
N ASN A 59 4.69 -9.21 -12.90
CA ASN A 59 5.52 -10.30 -13.41
C ASN A 59 6.55 -10.80 -12.39
N GLN A 60 6.99 -9.94 -11.46
CA GLN A 60 7.95 -10.31 -10.42
C GLN A 60 7.31 -11.20 -9.36
N PHE A 61 6.03 -10.98 -9.05
CA PHE A 61 5.33 -11.64 -7.93
C PHE A 61 4.19 -12.56 -8.36
N GLN A 62 4.07 -12.88 -9.65
CA GLN A 62 2.98 -13.70 -10.16
C GLN A 62 2.80 -15.02 -9.40
N GLU A 63 3.90 -15.73 -9.12
CA GLU A 63 3.84 -17.00 -8.37
C GLU A 63 3.37 -16.82 -6.92
N ASP A 64 3.72 -15.72 -6.27
CA ASP A 64 3.32 -15.44 -4.89
C ASP A 64 1.85 -15.02 -4.82
N ILE A 65 1.38 -14.24 -5.82
CA ILE A 65 -0.03 -13.88 -6.00
C ILE A 65 -0.88 -15.15 -6.17
N ASP A 66 -0.48 -16.04 -7.06
CA ASP A 66 -1.21 -17.29 -7.32
C ASP A 66 -1.28 -18.18 -6.07
N LYS A 67 -0.17 -18.30 -5.31
CA LYS A 67 -0.17 -19.04 -4.04
C LYS A 67 -1.07 -18.41 -2.99
N SER A 68 -1.05 -17.07 -2.86
CA SER A 68 -1.89 -16.37 -1.88
C SER A 68 -3.39 -16.61 -2.14
N ALA A 69 -3.79 -16.71 -3.41
CA ALA A 69 -5.16 -17.01 -3.79
C ALA A 69 -5.60 -18.44 -3.40
N GLU A 70 -4.67 -19.40 -3.39
CA GLU A 70 -4.90 -20.78 -2.97
C GLU A 70 -4.87 -20.95 -1.44
N ASP A 71 -4.03 -20.17 -0.75
CA ASP A 71 -3.78 -20.24 0.70
C ASP A 71 -4.80 -19.47 1.56
N PHE A 72 -5.86 -18.90 0.97
CA PHE A 72 -6.98 -18.23 1.68
C PHE A 72 -7.69 -19.08 2.76
N SER A 73 -7.26 -20.33 2.96
CA SER A 73 -7.63 -21.18 4.09
C SER A 73 -6.98 -20.76 5.43
N ASP A 74 -5.95 -19.90 5.40
CA ASP A 74 -5.41 -19.26 6.59
C ASP A 74 -6.47 -18.33 7.22
N SER A 75 -6.56 -18.32 8.56
CA SER A 75 -7.66 -17.66 9.28
C SER A 75 -7.85 -16.21 8.82
N PHE A 76 -9.01 -15.91 8.24
CA PHE A 76 -9.46 -14.57 7.84
C PHE A 76 -9.16 -13.48 8.89
N GLU A 77 -9.19 -13.82 10.17
CA GLU A 77 -8.85 -12.92 11.27
C GLU A 77 -7.36 -12.49 11.28
N ARG A 78 -6.44 -13.39 10.88
CA ARG A 78 -5.01 -13.07 10.75
C ARG A 78 -4.78 -12.08 9.63
N GLU A 79 -5.46 -12.29 8.49
CA GLU A 79 -5.36 -11.38 7.34
C GLU A 79 -5.93 -10.01 7.65
N ILE A 80 -7.09 -9.93 8.30
CA ILE A 80 -7.63 -8.64 8.80
C ILE A 80 -6.61 -7.97 9.73
N SER A 81 -6.11 -8.71 10.72
CA SER A 81 -5.14 -8.17 11.70
C SER A 81 -3.85 -7.68 11.03
N ARG A 82 -3.43 -8.29 9.92
CA ARG A 82 -2.26 -7.89 9.14
C ARG A 82 -2.53 -6.57 8.42
N CYS A 83 -3.65 -6.50 7.69
CA CYS A 83 -4.08 -5.30 6.97
C CYS A 83 -4.29 -4.09 7.89
N GLU A 84 -4.95 -4.28 9.04
CA GLU A 84 -5.14 -3.23 10.04
C GLU A 84 -3.80 -2.68 10.57
N LYS A 85 -2.82 -3.56 10.84
CA LYS A 85 -1.48 -3.15 11.27
C LYS A 85 -0.77 -2.32 10.20
N TRP A 86 -0.90 -2.68 8.93
CA TRP A 86 -0.31 -1.93 7.82
C TRP A 86 -0.86 -0.51 7.75
N LEU A 87 -2.18 -0.35 7.80
CA LEU A 87 -2.79 0.99 7.78
C LEU A 87 -2.42 1.81 9.01
N TYR A 88 -2.44 1.19 10.20
CA TYR A 88 -2.03 1.87 11.44
C TYR A 88 -0.59 2.39 11.36
N GLN A 89 0.33 1.56 10.87
CA GLN A 89 1.73 1.92 10.71
C GLN A 89 1.90 3.03 9.67
N PHE A 90 1.20 2.94 8.54
CA PHE A 90 1.20 3.98 7.50
C PHE A 90 0.72 5.34 8.06
N CYS A 91 -0.38 5.35 8.82
CA CYS A 91 -0.85 6.53 9.52
C CYS A 91 0.22 7.11 10.45
N LYS A 92 0.88 6.26 11.25
CA LYS A 92 1.89 6.69 12.23
C LYS A 92 3.14 7.26 11.56
N GLU A 93 3.51 6.76 10.40
CA GLU A 93 4.66 7.22 9.62
C GLU A 93 4.42 8.51 8.83
N ALA A 94 3.18 8.99 8.78
CA ALA A 94 2.86 10.19 8.02
C ALA A 94 3.67 11.40 8.52
N PRO A 95 4.10 12.30 7.61
CA PRO A 95 5.10 13.33 7.94
C PRO A 95 4.71 14.33 9.03
N THR A 96 3.42 14.54 9.27
CA THR A 96 2.90 15.50 10.25
C THR A 96 1.71 14.94 11.00
N GLN A 97 1.49 15.38 12.25
CA GLN A 97 0.34 14.96 13.07
C GLN A 97 -1.01 15.26 12.42
N GLU A 98 -1.10 16.33 11.63
CA GLU A 98 -2.29 16.66 10.85
C GLU A 98 -2.59 15.56 9.82
N LEU A 99 -1.58 15.13 9.04
CA LEU A 99 -1.73 14.04 8.09
C LEU A 99 -2.02 12.70 8.78
N GLN A 100 -1.46 12.45 9.96
CA GLN A 100 -1.80 11.28 10.76
C GLN A 100 -3.29 11.26 11.11
N GLY A 101 -3.85 12.42 11.51
CA GLY A 101 -5.28 12.57 11.78
C GLY A 101 -6.15 12.33 10.55
N ILE A 102 -5.80 12.95 9.42
CA ILE A 102 -6.53 12.80 8.16
C ILE A 102 -6.52 11.33 7.70
N LEU A 103 -5.37 10.66 7.73
CA LEU A 103 -5.28 9.26 7.31
C LEU A 103 -6.08 8.32 8.22
N LYS A 104 -6.08 8.57 9.53
CA LYS A 104 -6.92 7.84 10.48
C LYS A 104 -8.41 8.00 10.18
N GLU A 105 -8.86 9.21 9.83
CA GLU A 105 -10.24 9.45 9.39
C GLU A 105 -10.56 8.74 8.07
N ILE A 106 -9.64 8.75 7.10
CA ILE A 106 -9.82 8.07 5.80
C ILE A 106 -9.96 6.56 5.99
N PHE A 107 -9.14 5.96 6.84
CA PHE A 107 -9.12 4.51 7.07
C PHE A 107 -10.04 4.03 8.20
N ASP A 108 -10.79 4.93 8.84
CA ASP A 108 -11.63 4.63 10.01
C ASP A 108 -10.86 3.94 11.16
N ILE A 109 -9.64 4.43 11.44
CA ILE A 109 -8.75 3.91 12.48
C ILE A 109 -8.77 4.84 13.69
N SER A 110 -9.16 4.33 14.86
CA SER A 110 -9.15 5.04 16.14
C SER A 110 -7.73 5.35 16.66
#